data_AF-A0A1F5E119-F1
#
_entry.id   AF-A0A1F5E119-F1
#
_cell.length_a   1.000
_cell.length_b   1.000
_cell.length_c   1.000
_cell.angle_alpha   90.00
_cell.angle_beta   90.00
_cell.angle_gamma   90.00
#
_symmetry.space_group_name_H-M   'P 1'
#
loop_
_entity.id
_entity.type
_entity.pdbx_description
1 polymer ?
#
loop_
_entity_poly.entity_id
_entity_poly.type
_entity_poly.pdbx_seq_one_letter_code
_entity_poly.pdbx_strand_id
1 'polypeptide(L)'
;MNKGQAVLLILLVVAVALGLGLSIISQSTTDVRISQQEQDAARAFNAAEAGIETALQDISVIGGSLTIDSIPVEYTVTGKDFLEAKFNENESAQVILDGTANTLTVEWVDKNSGEENPNNCTGVSAASGQTASSLLVSVIDNNYQVRRYGFNACALSASNNLTDVVQAGSDNYLRKYQLAIAAADRLIRIRPLYNLTSLRVTAANPLPTQAYQINSSAQAPTQEAKAIEVTRLEPGTPSIFDYVLFSGGDLVK
;
A
#
# COMPACT_ATOMS: atom_id res chain seq x y z
N MET A 1 -34.05 60.24 -39.68
CA MET A 1 -34.07 58.75 -39.63
C MET A 1 -34.41 58.22 -41.04
N ASN A 2 -33.92 57.07 -41.54
CA ASN A 2 -32.90 56.18 -40.96
C ASN A 2 -32.06 55.34 -41.97
N LYS A 3 -31.91 55.73 -43.25
CA LYS A 3 -31.31 54.86 -44.30
C LYS A 3 -29.92 54.27 -43.95
N GLY A 4 -29.07 54.98 -43.19
CA GLY A 4 -27.80 54.44 -42.68
C GLY A 4 -27.93 53.52 -41.45
N GLN A 5 -28.86 53.79 -40.53
CA GLN A 5 -29.06 52.97 -39.32
C GLN A 5 -29.73 51.62 -39.64
N ALA A 6 -30.51 51.52 -40.71
CA ALA A 6 -31.08 50.25 -41.17
C ALA A 6 -29.98 49.25 -41.58
N VAL A 7 -28.94 49.71 -42.29
CA VAL A 7 -27.79 48.88 -42.65
C VAL A 7 -27.01 48.44 -41.42
N LEU A 8 -26.76 49.35 -40.48
CA LEU A 8 -26.08 49.03 -39.21
C LEU A 8 -26.84 47.99 -38.37
N LEU A 9 -28.18 48.06 -38.31
CA LEU A 9 -28.99 47.05 -37.61
C LEU A 9 -28.91 45.67 -38.25
N ILE A 10 -28.96 45.58 -39.59
CA ILE A 10 -28.80 44.31 -40.30
C ILE A 10 -27.40 43.73 -40.04
N LEU A 11 -26.36 44.57 -40.10
CA LEU A 11 -24.98 44.16 -39.87
C LEU A 11 -24.77 43.68 -38.42
N LEU A 12 -25.38 44.37 -37.43
CA LEU A 12 -25.40 43.95 -36.03
C LEU A 12 -26.06 42.57 -35.86
N VAL A 13 -27.25 42.36 -36.43
CA VAL A 13 -27.99 41.09 -36.33
C VAL A 13 -27.20 39.94 -36.97
N VAL A 14 -26.58 40.17 -38.13
CA VAL A 14 -25.71 39.19 -38.81
C VAL A 14 -24.47 38.87 -37.96
N ALA A 15 -23.81 39.87 -37.37
CA ALA A 15 -22.66 39.67 -36.50
C ALA A 15 -23.01 38.86 -35.23
N VAL A 16 -24.16 39.12 -34.61
CA VAL A 16 -24.64 38.35 -33.46
C VAL A 16 -24.98 36.91 -33.85
N ALA A 17 -25.65 36.69 -34.98
CA ALA A 17 -25.97 35.35 -35.47
C ALA A 17 -24.70 34.52 -35.77
N LEU A 18 -23.67 35.14 -36.38
CA LEU A 18 -22.36 34.53 -36.60
C LEU A 18 -21.64 34.19 -35.29
N GLY A 19 -21.65 35.11 -34.32
CA GLY A 19 -21.04 34.87 -32.99
C GLY A 19 -21.70 33.72 -32.23
N LEU A 20 -23.04 33.63 -32.27
CA LEU A 20 -23.79 32.53 -31.67
C LEU A 20 -23.49 31.19 -32.38
N GLY A 21 -23.47 31.17 -33.71
CA GLY A 21 -23.12 29.98 -34.49
C GLY A 21 -21.71 29.46 -34.19
N LEU A 22 -20.72 30.35 -34.17
CA LEU A 22 -19.34 30.00 -33.83
C LEU A 22 -19.20 29.49 -32.38
N SER A 23 -19.93 30.09 -31.43
CA SER A 23 -19.94 29.67 -30.03
C SER A 23 -20.44 28.23 -29.86
N ILE A 24 -21.56 27.89 -30.51
CA ILE A 24 -22.15 26.53 -30.46
C ILE A 24 -21.21 25.50 -31.10
N ILE A 25 -20.59 25.83 -32.24
CA ILE A 25 -19.61 24.95 -32.89
C ILE A 25 -18.38 24.75 -32.01
N SER A 26 -17.85 25.82 -31.41
CA SER A 26 -16.71 25.77 -30.49
C SER A 26 -17.00 24.90 -29.26
N GLN A 27 -18.19 25.05 -28.65
CA GLN A 27 -18.63 24.21 -27.55
C GLN A 27 -18.72 22.74 -27.99
N SER A 28 -19.44 22.46 -29.09
CA SER A 28 -19.62 21.09 -29.58
C SER A 28 -18.31 20.38 -29.92
N THR A 29 -17.35 21.07 -30.55
CA THR A 29 -16.01 20.51 -30.81
C THR A 29 -15.21 20.30 -29.52
N THR A 30 -15.40 21.13 -28.51
CA THR A 30 -14.76 20.99 -27.19
C THR A 30 -15.33 19.79 -26.45
N ASP A 31 -16.66 19.64 -26.43
CA ASP A 31 -17.36 18.53 -25.78
C ASP A 31 -16.95 17.19 -26.40
N VAL A 32 -16.96 17.09 -27.74
CA VAL A 32 -16.53 15.87 -28.46
C VAL A 32 -15.06 15.52 -28.15
N ARG A 33 -14.17 16.52 -28.08
CA ARG A 33 -12.77 16.30 -27.71
C ARG A 33 -12.65 15.81 -26.27
N ILE A 34 -13.38 16.40 -25.32
CA ILE A 34 -13.38 15.98 -23.92
C ILE A 34 -13.86 14.53 -23.81
N SER A 35 -14.99 14.17 -24.45
CA SER A 35 -15.49 12.78 -24.43
C SER A 35 -14.52 11.78 -25.07
N GLN A 36 -13.78 12.16 -26.12
CA GLN A 36 -12.72 11.33 -26.68
C GLN A 36 -11.57 11.14 -25.69
N GLN A 37 -11.09 12.22 -25.06
CA GLN A 37 -10.02 12.14 -24.05
C GLN A 37 -10.43 11.30 -22.84
N GLU A 38 -11.68 11.41 -22.37
CA GLU A 38 -12.22 10.57 -21.29
C GLU A 38 -12.27 9.09 -21.68
N GLN A 39 -12.76 8.78 -22.89
CA GLN A 39 -12.80 7.40 -23.38
C GLN A 39 -11.40 6.80 -23.56
N ASP A 40 -10.47 7.58 -24.09
CA ASP A 40 -9.08 7.16 -24.32
C ASP A 40 -8.31 6.99 -23.01
N ALA A 41 -8.53 7.88 -22.04
CA ALA A 41 -8.01 7.75 -20.68
C ALA A 41 -8.53 6.50 -19.97
N ALA A 42 -9.80 6.14 -20.17
CA ALA A 42 -10.37 4.90 -19.64
C ALA A 42 -9.77 3.65 -20.31
N ARG A 43 -9.58 3.65 -21.65
CA ARG A 43 -8.91 2.54 -22.34
C ARG A 43 -7.45 2.39 -21.90
N ALA A 44 -6.71 3.49 -21.73
CA ALA A 44 -5.34 3.47 -21.23
C ALA A 44 -5.27 2.94 -19.78
N PHE A 45 -6.22 3.30 -18.92
CA PHE A 45 -6.31 2.77 -17.55
C PHE A 45 -6.51 1.25 -17.55
N ASN A 46 -7.51 0.75 -18.29
CA ASN A 46 -7.78 -0.69 -18.40
C ASN A 46 -6.59 -1.47 -19.00
N ALA A 47 -5.85 -0.86 -19.94
CA ALA A 47 -4.65 -1.45 -20.52
C ALA A 47 -3.49 -1.52 -19.50
N ALA A 48 -3.31 -0.50 -18.66
CA ALA A 48 -2.35 -0.53 -17.56
C ALA A 48 -2.73 -1.58 -16.49
N GLU A 49 -4.02 -1.74 -16.17
CA GLU A 49 -4.48 -2.83 -15.27
C GLU A 49 -4.11 -4.21 -15.83
N ALA A 50 -4.29 -4.44 -17.14
CA ALA A 50 -3.86 -5.69 -17.78
C ALA A 50 -2.33 -5.92 -17.68
N GLY A 51 -1.52 -4.85 -17.66
CA GLY A 51 -0.09 -4.91 -17.37
C GLY A 51 0.22 -5.35 -15.93
N ILE A 52 -0.52 -4.82 -14.94
CA ILE A 52 -0.44 -5.27 -13.55
C ILE A 52 -0.83 -6.76 -13.43
N GLU A 53 -1.94 -7.18 -14.02
CA GLU A 53 -2.39 -8.58 -13.99
C GLU A 53 -1.39 -9.54 -14.64
N THR A 54 -0.74 -9.13 -15.74
CA THR A 54 0.32 -9.91 -16.38
C THR A 54 1.53 -10.08 -15.46
N ALA A 55 1.95 -9.00 -14.79
CA ALA A 55 3.03 -9.05 -13.80
C ALA A 55 2.68 -9.87 -12.55
N LEU A 56 1.41 -9.90 -12.14
CA LEU A 56 0.93 -10.69 -11.00
C LEU A 56 0.89 -12.21 -11.29
N GLN A 57 0.70 -12.59 -12.56
CA GLN A 57 0.73 -13.98 -13.02
C GLN A 57 2.14 -14.60 -12.96
N ASP A 58 3.17 -13.85 -13.37
CA ASP A 58 4.57 -14.27 -13.24
C ASP A 58 5.43 -13.13 -12.67
N ILE A 59 5.46 -13.07 -11.33
CA ILE A 59 6.20 -12.05 -10.57
C ILE A 59 7.74 -12.20 -10.68
N SER A 60 8.23 -13.29 -11.29
CA SER A 60 9.66 -13.46 -11.57
C SER A 60 10.15 -12.64 -12.77
N VAL A 61 9.21 -12.20 -13.63
CA VAL A 61 9.48 -11.34 -14.78
C VAL A 61 9.63 -9.89 -14.33
N ILE A 62 10.89 -9.43 -14.25
CA ILE A 62 11.30 -8.08 -13.77
C ILE A 62 10.68 -6.94 -14.62
N GLY A 63 10.20 -7.23 -15.82
CA GLY A 63 9.41 -6.30 -16.62
C GLY A 63 9.08 -6.85 -17.99
N GLY A 64 8.14 -6.22 -18.67
CA GLY A 64 7.69 -6.64 -20.00
C GLY A 64 6.85 -5.58 -20.68
N SER A 65 6.48 -5.86 -21.92
CA SER A 65 5.54 -5.05 -22.69
C SER A 65 4.49 -5.92 -23.35
N LEU A 66 3.31 -5.35 -23.54
CA LEU A 66 2.17 -5.97 -24.21
C LEU A 66 1.34 -4.90 -24.92
N THR A 67 0.38 -5.32 -25.75
CA THR A 67 -0.49 -4.40 -26.48
C THR A 67 -1.95 -4.82 -26.31
N ILE A 68 -2.77 -3.95 -25.71
CA ILE A 68 -4.23 -4.15 -25.58
C ILE A 68 -4.90 -3.14 -26.51
N ASP A 69 -5.72 -3.60 -27.47
CA ASP A 69 -6.49 -2.72 -28.36
C ASP A 69 -5.64 -1.59 -29.03
N SER A 70 -4.46 -1.97 -29.53
CA SER A 70 -3.45 -1.05 -30.10
C SER A 70 -2.81 -0.03 -29.12
N ILE A 71 -3.10 -0.14 -27.82
CA ILE A 71 -2.45 0.63 -26.75
C ILE A 71 -1.21 -0.13 -26.28
N PRO A 72 0.01 0.40 -26.46
CA PRO A 72 1.21 -0.18 -25.88
C PRO A 72 1.18 -0.02 -24.35
N VAL A 73 1.57 -1.08 -23.66
CA VAL A 73 1.68 -1.15 -22.20
C VAL A 73 3.10 -1.61 -21.86
N GLU A 74 3.76 -0.90 -20.96
CA GLU A 74 5.03 -1.30 -20.37
C GLU A 74 4.84 -1.47 -18.87
N TYR A 75 5.37 -2.56 -18.31
CA TYR A 75 5.35 -2.82 -16.88
C TYR A 75 6.72 -3.25 -16.34
N THR A 76 6.95 -2.98 -15.06
CA THR A 76 8.17 -3.33 -14.33
C THR A 76 7.80 -3.90 -12.96
N VAL A 77 8.59 -4.85 -12.47
CA VAL A 77 8.44 -5.50 -11.17
C VAL A 77 9.73 -5.32 -10.39
N THR A 78 9.64 -4.64 -9.24
CA THR A 78 10.78 -4.33 -8.37
C THR A 78 10.59 -4.98 -7.00
N GLY A 79 11.46 -5.93 -6.66
CA GLY A 79 11.51 -6.48 -5.31
C GLY A 79 11.94 -5.44 -4.27
N LYS A 80 11.33 -5.50 -3.08
CA LYS A 80 11.67 -4.71 -1.89
C LYS A 80 12.31 -5.60 -0.85
N ASP A 81 13.43 -5.15 -0.29
CA ASP A 81 14.20 -5.78 0.79
C ASP A 81 13.70 -5.37 2.20
N PHE A 82 12.51 -4.78 2.26
CA PHE A 82 11.80 -4.38 3.48
C PHE A 82 10.32 -4.69 3.35
N LEU A 83 9.67 -4.95 4.49
CA LEU A 83 8.21 -5.07 4.58
C LEU A 83 7.65 -3.72 5.02
N GLU A 84 6.63 -3.20 4.34
CA GLU A 84 5.85 -2.04 4.78
C GLU A 84 4.39 -2.22 4.32
N ALA A 85 3.47 -2.31 5.29
CA ALA A 85 2.04 -2.45 5.04
C ALA A 85 1.23 -2.16 6.32
N LYS A 86 -0.09 -2.01 6.16
CA LYS A 86 -1.04 -1.91 7.27
C LYS A 86 -1.68 -3.27 7.52
N PHE A 87 -1.67 -3.72 8.78
CA PHE A 87 -2.21 -5.00 9.22
C PHE A 87 -3.32 -4.80 10.24
N ASN A 88 -4.38 -5.60 10.14
CA ASN A 88 -5.47 -5.58 11.10
C ASN A 88 -5.04 -6.19 12.45
N GLU A 89 -5.81 -5.92 13.49
CA GLU A 89 -5.61 -6.62 14.77
C GLU A 89 -5.73 -8.15 14.57
N ASN A 90 -4.84 -8.92 15.19
CA ASN A 90 -4.75 -10.38 15.09
C ASN A 90 -4.38 -10.94 13.70
N GLU A 91 -4.21 -10.10 12.68
CA GLU A 91 -3.52 -10.45 11.45
C GLU A 91 -2.04 -10.76 11.73
N SER A 92 -1.29 -11.25 10.75
CA SER A 92 0.12 -11.60 10.96
C SER A 92 0.96 -11.32 9.73
N ALA A 93 1.81 -10.30 9.84
CA ALA A 93 2.85 -10.02 8.87
C ALA A 93 3.92 -11.12 8.93
N GLN A 94 4.45 -11.53 7.78
CA GLN A 94 5.53 -12.49 7.68
C GLN A 94 6.77 -11.81 7.11
N VAL A 95 7.92 -11.99 7.76
CA VAL A 95 9.23 -11.52 7.27
C VAL A 95 10.11 -12.73 7.04
N ILE A 96 10.63 -12.87 5.82
CA ILE A 96 11.50 -13.97 5.39
C ILE A 96 12.96 -13.61 5.62
N LEU A 97 13.74 -14.56 6.14
CA LEU A 97 15.17 -14.40 6.41
C LEU A 97 16.00 -15.35 5.53
N ASP A 98 17.21 -14.91 5.16
CA ASP A 98 18.17 -15.68 4.36
C ASP A 98 19.04 -16.63 5.19
N GLY A 99 18.99 -16.52 6.51
CA GLY A 99 19.90 -17.21 7.44
C GLY A 99 21.23 -16.49 7.68
N THR A 100 21.33 -15.21 7.35
CA THR A 100 22.43 -14.33 7.76
C THR A 100 22.10 -13.65 9.08
N ALA A 101 23.10 -13.48 9.96
CA ALA A 101 22.93 -12.70 11.18
C ALA A 101 22.71 -11.21 10.84
N ASN A 102 21.69 -10.58 11.42
CA ASN A 102 21.24 -9.25 11.03
C ASN A 102 20.63 -8.51 12.24
N THR A 103 20.39 -7.20 12.08
CA THR A 103 19.60 -6.42 13.04
C THR A 103 18.41 -5.84 12.29
N LEU A 104 17.22 -6.30 12.65
CA LEU A 104 15.97 -5.74 12.14
C LEU A 104 15.59 -4.50 12.92
N THR A 105 15.03 -3.53 12.21
CA THR A 105 14.37 -2.35 12.75
C THR A 105 12.88 -2.50 12.50
N VAL A 106 12.12 -2.80 13.56
CA VAL A 106 10.66 -2.94 13.53
C VAL A 106 10.06 -1.62 13.99
N GLU A 107 9.32 -0.96 13.11
CA GLU A 107 8.67 0.33 13.35
C GLU A 107 7.16 0.16 13.17
N TRP A 108 6.36 0.71 14.09
CA TRP A 108 4.91 0.55 14.05
C TRP A 108 4.16 1.71 14.70
N VAL A 109 2.85 1.77 14.41
CA VAL A 109 1.89 2.83 14.71
C VAL A 109 2.22 4.14 13.98
N ASP A 110 1.45 4.51 12.97
CA ASP A 110 1.59 5.85 12.35
C ASP A 110 1.04 6.95 13.27
N LYS A 111 1.86 7.96 13.59
CA LYS A 111 1.47 9.15 14.39
C LYS A 111 0.34 9.97 13.77
N ASN A 112 0.16 9.90 12.45
CA ASN A 112 -0.85 10.66 11.73
C ASN A 112 -2.17 9.89 11.55
N SER A 113 -2.16 8.57 11.77
CA SER A 113 -3.30 7.67 11.61
C SER A 113 -4.21 7.74 12.84
N GLY A 114 -5.36 8.42 12.71
CA GLY A 114 -6.37 8.50 13.77
C GLY A 114 -6.92 7.12 14.18
N GLU A 115 -6.94 6.16 13.25
CA GLU A 115 -7.37 4.78 13.49
C GLU A 115 -6.38 4.00 14.38
N GLU A 116 -5.10 4.37 14.37
CA GLU A 116 -4.04 3.69 15.13
C GLU A 116 -3.87 4.24 16.56
N ASN A 117 -4.71 5.19 16.97
CA ASN A 117 -4.74 5.78 18.32
C ASN A 117 -3.35 6.22 18.89
N PRO A 118 -2.43 6.82 18.10
CA PRO A 118 -1.04 7.04 18.48
C PRO A 118 -0.84 7.95 19.71
N ASN A 119 -1.80 8.83 19.99
CA ASN A 119 -1.74 9.77 21.10
C ASN A 119 -2.31 9.20 22.40
N ASN A 120 -2.97 8.04 22.38
CA ASN A 120 -3.70 7.51 23.53
C ASN A 120 -2.85 6.48 24.29
N CYS A 121 -1.79 6.97 24.93
CA CYS A 121 -0.77 6.14 25.58
C CYS A 121 -0.77 6.13 27.12
N THR A 122 -1.74 6.78 27.77
CA THR A 122 -1.76 6.94 29.23
C THR A 122 -3.12 6.58 29.82
N GLY A 123 -3.16 5.62 30.75
CA GLY A 123 -4.37 5.26 31.49
C GLY A 123 -5.35 4.34 30.75
N VAL A 124 -5.18 4.13 29.43
CA VAL A 124 -5.98 3.17 28.66
C VAL A 124 -5.64 1.73 29.00
N SER A 125 -6.68 0.89 29.07
CA SER A 125 -6.51 -0.55 29.18
C SER A 125 -6.34 -1.16 27.78
N ALA A 126 -5.58 -2.26 27.69
CA ALA A 126 -5.28 -2.91 26.42
C ALA A 126 -6.56 -3.32 25.66
N ALA A 127 -7.54 -3.90 26.36
CA ALA A 127 -8.80 -4.38 25.78
C ALA A 127 -9.84 -3.27 25.51
N SER A 128 -9.47 -1.98 25.58
CA SER A 128 -10.41 -0.86 25.40
C SER A 128 -10.72 -0.50 23.94
N GLY A 129 -9.97 -1.06 22.98
CA GLY A 129 -10.00 -0.66 21.56
C GLY A 129 -9.52 0.78 21.29
N GLN A 130 -8.98 1.46 22.31
CA GLN A 130 -8.64 2.88 22.27
C GLN A 130 -7.12 3.14 22.37
N THR A 131 -6.30 2.10 22.51
CA THR A 131 -4.84 2.21 22.61
C THR A 131 -4.18 2.03 21.24
N ALA A 132 -2.95 2.52 21.10
CA ALA A 132 -2.09 2.16 19.99
C ALA A 132 -1.71 0.67 20.03
N SER A 133 -1.49 0.08 18.85
CA SER A 133 -1.26 -1.37 18.71
C SER A 133 0.01 -1.83 19.44
N SER A 134 -0.08 -3.01 20.03
CA SER A 134 1.06 -3.73 20.63
C SER A 134 1.44 -4.90 19.75
N LEU A 135 2.71 -5.30 19.73
CA LEU A 135 3.19 -6.37 18.86
C LEU A 135 3.50 -7.65 19.63
N LEU A 136 3.04 -8.78 19.09
CA LEU A 136 3.58 -10.11 19.40
C LEU A 136 4.46 -10.55 18.23
N VAL A 137 5.77 -10.68 18.47
CA VAL A 137 6.76 -11.09 17.48
C VAL A 137 7.23 -12.50 17.77
N SER A 138 7.05 -13.41 16.82
CA SER A 138 7.53 -14.80 16.89
C SER A 138 8.67 -14.99 15.89
N VAL A 139 9.87 -15.30 16.35
CA VAL A 139 11.03 -15.66 15.52
C VAL A 139 11.17 -17.18 15.51
N ILE A 140 11.27 -17.76 14.33
CA ILE A 140 11.32 -19.21 14.08
C ILE A 140 12.69 -19.55 13.48
N ASP A 141 13.40 -20.48 14.10
CA ASP A 141 14.71 -20.95 13.64
C ASP A 141 14.63 -22.16 12.69
N ASN A 142 15.78 -22.57 12.18
CA ASN A 142 15.95 -23.73 11.31
C ASN A 142 15.66 -25.09 11.98
N ASN A 143 15.47 -25.12 13.30
CA ASN A 143 15.06 -26.29 14.08
C ASN A 143 13.58 -26.17 14.54
N TYR A 144 12.82 -25.26 13.93
CA TYR A 144 11.43 -24.95 14.24
C TYR A 144 11.18 -24.50 15.70
N GLN A 145 12.22 -24.03 16.40
CA GLN A 145 12.06 -23.44 17.73
C GLN A 145 11.54 -22.01 17.61
N VAL A 146 10.60 -21.64 18.49
CA VAL A 146 9.91 -20.35 18.43
C VAL A 146 10.28 -19.49 19.63
N ARG A 147 11.03 -18.41 19.39
CA ARG A 147 11.27 -17.34 20.37
C ARG A 147 10.18 -16.29 20.22
N ARG A 148 9.55 -15.89 21.34
CA ARG A 148 8.48 -14.89 21.34
C ARG A 148 8.88 -13.64 22.11
N TYR A 149 8.54 -12.49 21.56
CA TYR A 149 8.74 -11.17 22.13
C TYR A 149 7.42 -10.41 22.11
N GLY A 150 7.20 -9.59 23.12
CA GLY A 150 6.00 -8.80 23.28
C GLY A 150 6.34 -7.34 23.52
N PHE A 151 5.75 -6.42 22.76
CA PHE A 151 6.07 -4.99 22.81
C PHE A 151 4.80 -4.13 22.86
N ASN A 152 4.66 -3.30 23.90
CA ASN A 152 3.61 -2.27 23.93
C ASN A 152 4.10 -1.00 23.24
N ALA A 153 3.21 -0.33 22.50
CA ALA A 153 3.47 1.03 22.02
C ALA A 153 3.29 2.11 23.10
N CYS A 154 2.63 1.77 24.20
CA CYS A 154 2.17 2.70 25.22
C CYS A 154 2.30 2.09 26.63
N ALA A 155 2.36 2.92 27.67
CA ALA A 155 2.30 2.45 29.05
C ALA A 155 0.83 2.19 29.44
N LEU A 156 0.42 0.93 29.33
CA LEU A 156 -0.97 0.50 29.55
C LEU A 156 -1.34 0.51 31.04
N SER A 157 -2.61 0.76 31.38
CA SER A 157 -3.06 0.85 32.78
C SER A 157 -3.13 -0.49 33.51
N ALA A 158 -3.06 -1.60 32.79
CA ALA A 158 -2.94 -2.94 33.34
C ALA A 158 -1.75 -3.65 32.67
N SER A 159 -0.89 -4.28 33.48
CA SER A 159 0.23 -5.06 32.97
C SER A 159 -0.28 -6.26 32.16
N ASN A 160 0.32 -6.46 30.98
CA ASN A 160 0.05 -7.57 30.06
C ASN A 160 1.30 -8.43 29.79
N ASN A 161 2.37 -8.25 30.58
CA ASN A 161 3.67 -8.89 30.40
C ASN A 161 4.37 -8.64 29.04
N LEU A 162 3.92 -7.64 28.27
CA LEU A 162 4.66 -7.12 27.12
C LEU A 162 5.63 -6.01 27.60
N THR A 163 6.66 -5.71 26.82
CA THR A 163 7.69 -4.71 27.14
C THR A 163 7.27 -3.34 26.59
N ASP A 164 7.18 -2.33 27.45
CA ASP A 164 6.89 -0.96 27.01
C ASP A 164 8.06 -0.37 26.21
N VAL A 165 7.84 -0.08 24.92
CA VAL A 165 8.86 0.52 24.07
C VAL A 165 8.70 2.02 24.06
N VAL A 166 9.76 2.74 24.43
CA VAL A 166 9.79 4.22 24.48
C VAL A 166 10.53 4.85 23.31
N GLN A 167 11.33 4.08 22.57
CA GLN A 167 12.10 4.56 21.42
C GLN A 167 11.17 4.98 20.28
N ALA A 168 11.40 6.17 19.72
CA ALA A 168 10.60 6.69 18.62
C ALA A 168 10.99 6.08 17.26
N GLY A 169 9.98 5.85 16.42
CA GLY A 169 10.17 5.50 15.01
C GLY A 169 10.55 6.68 14.14
N SER A 170 11.14 6.34 12.99
CA SER A 170 11.44 7.22 11.86
C SER A 170 10.16 7.44 11.03
N ASP A 171 10.15 8.38 10.07
CA ASP A 171 9.07 8.57 9.07
C ASP A 171 7.63 8.47 9.61
N ASN A 172 7.36 9.20 10.69
CA ASN A 172 6.07 9.25 11.41
C ASN A 172 5.69 8.01 12.25
N TYR A 173 6.45 6.92 12.27
CA TYR A 173 6.19 5.80 13.18
C TYR A 173 6.36 6.21 14.66
N LEU A 174 5.40 5.85 15.51
CA LEU A 174 5.39 6.13 16.94
C LEU A 174 6.54 5.41 17.63
N ARG A 175 6.73 4.13 17.33
CA ARG A 175 7.72 3.28 17.97
C ARG A 175 8.69 2.61 17.01
N LYS A 176 9.85 2.28 17.57
CA LYS A 176 10.90 1.47 16.96
C LYS A 176 11.43 0.47 17.98
N TYR A 177 11.70 -0.75 17.53
CA TYR A 177 12.46 -1.73 18.27
C TYR A 177 13.53 -2.36 17.38
N GLN A 178 14.73 -2.56 17.92
CA GLN A 178 15.81 -3.26 17.23
C GLN A 178 15.86 -4.72 17.67
N LEU A 179 15.54 -5.63 16.74
CA LEU A 179 15.51 -7.07 16.99
C LEU A 179 16.76 -7.73 16.38
N ALA A 180 17.58 -8.35 17.23
CA ALA A 180 18.74 -9.12 16.81
C ALA A 180 18.31 -10.47 16.20
N ILE A 181 18.81 -10.75 15.00
CA ILE A 181 18.55 -11.96 14.22
C ILE A 181 19.84 -12.78 14.12
N ALA A 182 19.73 -14.07 14.47
CA ALA A 182 20.81 -15.03 14.38
C ALA A 182 20.83 -15.73 13.02
N ALA A 183 21.99 -16.23 12.60
CA ALA A 183 22.12 -17.02 11.37
C ALA A 183 21.32 -18.33 11.35
N ALA A 184 20.78 -18.76 12.50
CA ALA A 184 19.84 -19.89 12.61
C ALA A 184 18.38 -19.50 12.30
N ASP A 185 18.02 -18.21 12.36
CA ASP A 185 16.65 -17.74 12.17
C ASP A 185 16.23 -17.84 10.69
N ARG A 186 14.96 -18.14 10.42
CA ARG A 186 14.43 -18.35 9.07
C ARG A 186 13.17 -17.56 8.77
N LEU A 187 12.32 -17.37 9.78
CA LEU A 187 11.04 -16.69 9.60
C LEU A 187 10.71 -15.84 10.82
N ILE A 188 10.05 -14.71 10.61
CA ILE A 188 9.45 -13.93 11.68
C ILE A 188 7.98 -13.71 11.35
N ARG A 189 7.13 -13.81 12.37
CA ARG A 189 5.71 -13.50 12.30
C ARG A 189 5.39 -12.40 13.32
N ILE A 190 4.83 -11.29 12.85
CA ILE A 190 4.50 -10.12 13.66
C ILE A 190 2.98 -9.94 13.66
N ARG A 191 2.37 -10.04 14.85
CA ARG A 191 0.94 -9.86 15.05
C ARG A 191 0.66 -8.53 15.77
N PRO A 192 -0.14 -7.63 15.18
CA PRO A 192 -0.74 -6.51 15.90
C PRO A 192 -1.78 -7.01 16.92
N LEU A 193 -1.79 -6.41 18.11
CA LEU A 193 -2.69 -6.68 19.22
C LEU A 193 -3.36 -5.38 19.67
N TYR A 194 -4.60 -5.48 20.16
CA TYR A 194 -5.41 -4.39 20.71
C TYR A 194 -5.88 -3.30 19.72
N ASN A 195 -5.20 -3.17 18.57
CA ASN A 195 -5.60 -2.33 17.45
C ASN A 195 -4.89 -2.78 16.15
N LEU A 196 -5.39 -2.33 15.00
CA LEU A 196 -4.66 -2.39 13.73
C LEU A 196 -3.38 -1.52 13.77
N THR A 197 -2.45 -1.73 12.84
CA THR A 197 -1.25 -0.89 12.74
C THR A 197 -0.62 -0.88 11.35
N SER A 198 -0.09 0.27 10.96
CA SER A 198 0.96 0.41 9.96
C SER A 198 2.25 -0.15 10.55
N LEU A 199 2.89 -1.07 9.83
CA LEU A 199 4.07 -1.81 10.26
C LEU A 199 5.13 -1.72 9.16
N ARG A 200 6.34 -1.31 9.54
CA ARG A 200 7.53 -1.35 8.70
C ARG A 200 8.63 -2.19 9.35
N VAL A 201 9.26 -3.05 8.56
CA VAL A 201 10.41 -3.86 8.97
C VAL A 201 11.53 -3.69 7.96
N THR A 202 12.58 -2.98 8.37
CA THR A 202 13.83 -2.80 7.64
C THR A 202 14.97 -3.54 8.34
N ALA A 203 16.14 -3.61 7.70
CA ALA A 203 17.28 -4.38 8.19
C ALA A 203 18.60 -3.64 7.98
N ALA A 204 19.61 -3.95 8.79
CA ALA A 204 20.95 -3.36 8.65
C ALA A 204 21.68 -3.85 7.38
N ASN A 205 21.45 -5.11 6.99
CA ASN A 205 21.78 -5.66 5.67
C ASN A 205 20.47 -6.00 4.93
N PRO A 206 20.36 -5.80 3.60
CA PRO A 206 19.16 -6.11 2.83
C PRO A 206 18.58 -7.50 3.12
N LEU A 207 17.26 -7.59 3.28
CA LEU A 207 16.56 -8.87 3.39
C LEU A 207 16.36 -9.50 2.00
N PRO A 208 15.99 -10.79 1.94
CA PRO A 208 15.26 -11.33 0.79
C PRO A 208 14.08 -10.44 0.40
N THR A 209 13.57 -10.59 -0.81
CA THR A 209 12.36 -9.88 -1.25
C THR A 209 11.19 -10.15 -0.29
N GLN A 210 10.64 -9.10 0.31
CA GLN A 210 9.48 -9.14 1.20
C GLN A 210 8.20 -8.68 0.50
N ALA A 211 8.34 -7.89 -0.58
CA ALA A 211 7.25 -7.39 -1.39
C ALA A 211 7.73 -7.09 -2.82
N TYR A 212 6.80 -7.00 -3.77
CA TYR A 212 7.04 -6.58 -5.14
C TYR A 212 6.21 -5.33 -5.43
N GLN A 213 6.87 -4.25 -5.81
CA GLN A 213 6.24 -3.06 -6.41
C GLN A 213 6.13 -3.30 -7.91
N ILE A 214 4.92 -3.24 -8.45
CA ILE A 214 4.60 -3.39 -9.85
C ILE A 214 4.15 -2.03 -10.36
N ASN A 215 4.88 -1.49 -11.33
CA ASN A 215 4.51 -0.26 -12.02
C ASN A 215 4.12 -0.61 -13.46
N SER A 216 2.89 -0.29 -13.87
CA SER A 216 2.44 -0.44 -15.25
C SER A 216 2.01 0.91 -15.82
N SER A 217 2.37 1.16 -17.08
CA SER A 217 2.01 2.38 -17.80
C SER A 217 1.52 2.07 -19.20
N ALA A 218 0.55 2.84 -19.66
CA ALA A 218 -0.07 2.70 -20.97
C ALA A 218 -0.35 4.07 -21.58
N GLN A 219 -0.16 4.21 -22.90
CA GLN A 219 -0.41 5.46 -23.62
C GLN A 219 -1.39 5.24 -24.78
N ALA A 220 -2.53 5.92 -24.74
CA ALA A 220 -3.50 5.92 -25.82
C ALA A 220 -2.94 6.61 -27.10
N PRO A 221 -3.47 6.30 -28.30
CA PRO A 221 -3.02 6.92 -29.55
C PRO A 221 -3.11 8.46 -29.59
N THR A 222 -3.98 9.05 -28.76
CA THR A 222 -4.15 10.50 -28.54
C THR A 222 -3.15 11.10 -27.55
N GLN A 223 -2.14 10.33 -27.13
CA GLN A 223 -1.07 10.66 -26.17
C GLN A 223 -1.50 10.75 -24.69
N GLU A 224 -2.79 10.56 -24.38
CA GLU A 224 -3.26 10.38 -23.00
C GLU A 224 -2.60 9.16 -22.36
N ALA A 225 -1.86 9.37 -21.27
CA ALA A 225 -1.12 8.32 -20.58
C ALA A 225 -1.68 8.05 -19.18
N LYS A 226 -1.65 6.79 -18.76
CA LYS A 226 -1.98 6.34 -17.40
C LYS A 226 -0.86 5.47 -16.85
N ALA A 227 -0.58 5.63 -15.57
CA ALA A 227 0.33 4.78 -14.82
C ALA A 227 -0.38 4.30 -13.53
N ILE A 228 -0.15 3.04 -13.17
CA ILE A 228 -0.71 2.37 -12.01
C ILE A 228 0.46 1.72 -11.26
N GLU A 229 0.45 1.87 -9.94
CA GLU A 229 1.41 1.23 -9.02
C GLU A 229 0.65 0.32 -8.07
N VAL A 230 1.11 -0.93 -7.92
CA VAL A 230 0.58 -1.92 -6.97
C VAL A 230 1.72 -2.56 -6.21
N THR A 231 1.61 -2.64 -4.88
CA THR A 231 2.55 -3.42 -4.06
C THR A 231 1.90 -4.70 -3.57
N ARG A 232 2.55 -5.84 -3.82
CA ARG A 232 2.15 -7.18 -3.35
C ARG A 232 3.18 -7.71 -2.36
N LEU A 233 2.75 -8.07 -1.15
CA LEU A 233 3.62 -8.76 -0.19
C LEU A 233 3.92 -10.20 -0.65
N GLU A 234 5.09 -10.71 -0.25
CA GLU A 234 5.44 -12.12 -0.37
C GLU A 234 4.45 -12.99 0.45
N PRO A 235 3.95 -14.14 -0.06
CA PRO A 235 2.89 -14.89 0.60
C PRO A 235 3.21 -15.34 2.05
N GLY A 236 2.45 -14.80 3.00
CA GLY A 236 2.49 -15.20 4.40
C GLY A 236 1.68 -16.48 4.69
N THR A 237 2.11 -17.30 5.65
CA THR A 237 1.23 -18.34 6.20
C THR A 237 0.04 -17.69 6.93
N PRO A 238 -1.21 -18.17 6.73
CA PRO A 238 -2.40 -17.60 7.37
C PRO A 238 -2.31 -17.56 8.90
N SER A 239 -2.80 -16.47 9.52
CA SER A 239 -2.72 -16.25 10.99
C SER A 239 -3.38 -17.35 11.83
N ILE A 240 -4.35 -18.09 11.27
CA ILE A 240 -5.00 -19.22 11.94
C ILE A 240 -4.00 -20.31 12.38
N PHE A 241 -2.89 -20.50 11.66
CA PHE A 241 -1.88 -21.51 11.99
C PHE A 241 -0.99 -21.14 13.18
N ASP A 242 -1.06 -19.90 13.68
CA ASP A 242 -0.39 -19.50 14.92
C ASP A 242 -1.21 -19.84 16.17
N TYR A 243 -2.50 -20.17 16.01
CA TYR A 243 -3.43 -20.50 17.09
C TYR A 243 -3.58 -22.01 17.26
N VAL A 244 -2.46 -22.73 17.46
CA VAL A 244 -2.54 -24.19 17.67
C VAL A 244 -1.67 -24.66 18.83
N LEU A 245 -2.34 -25.10 19.90
CA LEU A 245 -1.84 -26.19 20.73
C LEU A 245 -1.95 -27.48 19.89
N PHE A 246 -0.99 -27.72 19.01
CA PHE A 246 -0.96 -28.94 18.20
C PHE A 246 -0.19 -30.04 18.94
N SER A 247 -0.90 -30.88 19.69
CA SER A 247 -0.30 -32.06 20.32
C SER A 247 -0.43 -33.26 19.39
N GLY A 248 0.68 -33.68 18.77
CA GLY A 248 0.76 -34.90 17.95
C GLY A 248 0.82 -36.20 18.76
N GLY A 249 0.61 -36.12 20.08
CA GLY A 249 0.55 -37.24 21.02
C GLY A 249 -0.30 -36.88 22.24
N ASP A 250 -0.50 -37.84 23.15
CA ASP A 250 -1.36 -37.66 24.31
C ASP A 250 -0.88 -36.49 25.20
N LEU A 251 -1.80 -35.54 25.45
CA LEU A 251 -1.61 -34.47 26.42
C LEU A 251 -1.64 -35.05 27.83
N VAL A 252 -0.47 -35.35 28.39
CA VAL A 252 -0.35 -35.60 29.84
C VAL A 252 -0.57 -34.28 30.56
N LYS A 253 -1.61 -34.27 31.40
CA LYS A 253 -2.07 -33.12 32.20
C LYS A 253 -1.22 -32.91 33.46
#